data_AF-A0AAD2EB45-F1
#
_entry.id   AF-A0AAD2EB45-F1
#
_cell.length_a   1.000
_cell.length_b   1.000
_cell.length_c   1.000
_cell.angle_alpha   90.00
_cell.angle_beta   90.00
_cell.angle_gamma   90.00
#
_symmetry.space_group_name_H-M   'P 1'
#
loop_
_entity.id
_entity.type
_entity.pdbx_description
1 polymer ?
#
loop_
_entity_poly.entity_id
_entity_poly.type
_entity_poly.pdbx_seq_one_letter_code
_entity_poly.pdbx_strand_id
1 'polypeptide(L)'
;MRHQSSVTKIFVGQISVNDNLEAAEVAEILSEYGIQPHEYTLVVNALRKNPQAWLDFMMKFELGLENLNPKRALQSAFTIAIAYIVGGIVPLAPYIFIQVARKAVIAFVVLTLMALLIFGYAKGHFTGNKPIRSALQTDLIGAIASAAAFGMVKAVQG
;
A
#
# COMPACT_ATOMS: atom_id res chain seq x y z
N MET A 1 12.71 -8.78 0.57
CA MET A 1 14.18 -8.78 0.37
C MET A 1 14.72 -10.09 -0.21
N ARG A 2 14.50 -11.27 0.41
CA ARG A 2 14.94 -12.55 -0.20
C ARG A 2 14.32 -12.83 -1.58
N HIS A 3 13.03 -12.52 -1.76
CA HIS A 3 12.33 -12.71 -3.03
C HIS A 3 12.90 -11.85 -4.18
N GLN A 4 13.05 -10.54 -3.97
CA GLN A 4 13.65 -9.65 -4.99
C GLN A 4 15.11 -10.01 -5.28
N SER A 5 15.89 -10.40 -4.27
CA SER A 5 17.28 -10.87 -4.47
C SER A 5 17.36 -12.16 -5.29
N SER A 6 16.40 -13.08 -5.14
CA SER A 6 16.31 -14.28 -5.97
C SER A 6 15.94 -13.94 -7.42
N VAL A 7 15.00 -13.02 -7.62
CA VAL A 7 14.58 -12.54 -8.95
C VAL A 7 15.72 -11.84 -9.67
N THR A 8 16.47 -10.97 -9.00
CA THR A 8 17.65 -10.32 -9.57
C THR A 8 18.68 -11.34 -10.07
N LYS A 9 18.90 -12.43 -9.33
CA LYS A 9 19.84 -13.49 -9.76
C LYS A 9 19.34 -14.25 -10.99
N ILE A 10 18.02 -14.41 -11.14
CA ILE A 10 17.42 -15.05 -12.32
C ILE A 10 17.67 -14.18 -13.55
N PHE A 11 17.34 -12.89 -13.50
CA PHE A 11 17.58 -11.95 -14.61
C PHE A 11 19.04 -11.82 -14.98
N VAL A 12 19.93 -11.69 -13.99
CA VAL A 12 21.38 -11.68 -14.25
C VAL A 12 21.82 -12.96 -14.96
N GLY A 13 21.24 -14.10 -14.57
CA GLY A 13 21.45 -15.37 -15.25
C GLY A 13 20.95 -15.36 -16.70
N GLN A 14 19.73 -14.87 -16.94
CA GLN A 14 19.15 -14.83 -18.28
C GLN A 14 19.91 -13.89 -19.24
N ILE A 15 20.24 -12.67 -18.79
CA ILE A 15 21.04 -11.71 -19.57
C ILE A 15 22.41 -12.31 -19.92
N SER A 16 23.01 -13.07 -19.01
CA SER A 16 24.31 -13.72 -19.25
C SER A 16 24.22 -14.90 -20.21
N VAL A 17 23.09 -15.61 -20.24
CA VAL A 17 22.90 -16.83 -21.05
C VAL A 17 22.36 -16.51 -22.45
N ASN A 18 21.46 -15.52 -22.59
CA ASN A 18 20.78 -15.24 -23.85
C ASN A 18 20.47 -13.74 -24.06
N ASP A 19 21.54 -12.93 -24.16
CA ASP A 19 21.51 -11.47 -24.44
C ASP A 19 20.60 -11.05 -25.62
N ASN A 20 20.47 -11.90 -26.65
CA ASN A 20 19.62 -11.62 -27.81
C ASN A 20 18.13 -11.76 -27.51
N LEU A 21 17.75 -12.71 -26.66
CA LEU A 21 16.36 -12.90 -26.27
C LEU A 21 15.91 -11.76 -25.35
N GLU A 22 16.69 -11.45 -24.32
CA GLU A 22 16.37 -10.38 -23.36
C GLU A 22 16.33 -9.00 -24.03
N ALA A 23 17.09 -8.80 -25.11
CA ALA A 23 17.04 -7.56 -25.87
C ALA A 23 15.79 -7.45 -26.74
N ALA A 24 15.26 -8.58 -27.21
CA ALA A 24 13.98 -8.64 -27.89
C ALA A 24 12.84 -8.32 -26.92
N GLU A 25 12.91 -8.77 -25.67
CA GLU A 25 11.93 -8.43 -24.63
C GLU A 25 11.92 -6.92 -24.31
N VAL A 26 13.09 -6.28 -24.18
CA VAL A 26 13.16 -4.81 -24.06
C VAL A 26 12.57 -4.11 -25.28
N ALA A 27 12.84 -4.60 -26.48
CA ALA A 27 12.29 -4.04 -27.72
C ALA A 27 10.77 -4.18 -27.79
N GLU A 28 10.23 -5.33 -27.36
CA GLU A 28 8.80 -5.61 -27.27
C GLU A 28 8.13 -4.63 -26.30
N ILE A 29 8.66 -4.49 -25.07
CA ILE A 29 8.19 -3.51 -24.08
C ILE A 29 8.14 -2.12 -24.70
N LEU A 30 9.22 -1.66 -25.34
CA LEU A 30 9.27 -0.31 -25.93
C LEU A 30 8.29 -0.14 -27.10
N SER A 31 8.04 -1.21 -27.87
CA SER A 31 7.07 -1.20 -28.97
C SER A 31 5.62 -1.07 -28.47
N GLU A 32 5.29 -1.62 -27.30
CA GLU A 32 3.96 -1.46 -26.68
C GLU A 32 3.68 0.00 -26.30
N TYR A 33 4.72 0.79 -26.02
CA TYR A 33 4.62 2.24 -25.81
C TYR A 33 4.55 3.05 -27.12
N GLY A 34 4.52 2.38 -28.28
CA GLY A 34 4.43 3.01 -29.60
C GLY A 34 5.75 3.57 -30.12
N ILE A 35 6.89 3.18 -29.54
CA ILE A 35 8.22 3.61 -30.00
C ILE A 35 8.57 2.85 -31.27
N GLN A 36 9.06 3.54 -32.30
CA GLN A 36 9.34 2.90 -33.58
C GLN A 36 10.63 2.07 -33.54
N PRO A 37 10.77 1.05 -34.43
CA PRO A 37 11.96 0.20 -34.48
C PRO A 37 13.29 0.94 -34.58
N HIS A 38 13.35 1.99 -35.38
CA HIS A 38 14.58 2.76 -35.55
C HIS A 38 14.96 3.57 -34.31
N GLU A 39 14.01 3.85 -33.42
CA GLU A 39 14.20 4.63 -32.19
C GLU A 39 14.58 3.72 -31.01
N TYR A 40 13.81 2.65 -30.76
CA TYR A 40 14.11 1.74 -29.64
C TYR A 40 15.39 0.92 -29.87
N THR A 41 15.79 0.67 -31.12
CA THR A 41 17.04 -0.06 -31.39
C THR A 41 18.27 0.65 -30.80
N LEU A 42 18.28 1.98 -30.81
CA LEU A 42 19.35 2.77 -30.18
C LEU A 42 19.31 2.65 -28.65
N VAL A 43 18.10 2.63 -28.07
CA VAL A 43 17.89 2.48 -26.62
C VAL A 43 18.33 1.09 -26.14
N VAL A 44 17.92 0.03 -26.83
CA VAL A 44 18.32 -1.36 -26.54
C VAL A 44 19.85 -1.51 -26.61
N ASN A 45 20.47 -0.97 -27.65
CA ASN A 45 21.94 -1.01 -27.80
C ASN A 45 22.67 -0.19 -26.72
N ALA A 46 22.07 0.89 -26.22
CA ALA A 46 22.62 1.66 -25.10
C ALA A 46 22.49 0.89 -23.77
N LEU A 47 21.35 0.24 -23.53
CA LEU A 47 21.12 -0.60 -22.35
C LEU A 47 22.06 -1.82 -22.34
N ARG A 48 22.32 -2.45 -23.50
CA ARG A 48 23.34 -3.49 -23.69
C ARG A 48 24.72 -3.13 -23.16
N LYS A 49 25.10 -1.85 -23.27
CA LYS A 49 26.41 -1.35 -22.79
C LYS A 49 26.45 -1.09 -21.29
N ASN A 50 25.29 -1.05 -20.63
CA ASN A 50 25.16 -0.83 -19.20
C ASN A 50 24.26 -1.91 -18.57
N PRO A 51 24.84 -3.08 -18.22
CA PRO A 51 24.09 -4.21 -17.67
C PRO A 51 23.27 -3.88 -16.44
N GLN A 52 23.73 -2.92 -15.62
CA GLN A 52 23.00 -2.47 -14.43
C GLN A 52 21.73 -1.72 -14.82
N ALA A 53 21.82 -0.77 -15.77
CA ALA A 53 20.66 -0.02 -16.24
C ALA A 53 19.66 -0.92 -17.00
N TRP A 54 20.15 -1.92 -17.73
CA TRP A 54 19.31 -2.91 -18.38
C TRP A 54 18.56 -3.78 -17.37
N LEU A 55 19.27 -4.34 -16.39
CA LEU A 55 18.65 -5.11 -15.30
C LEU A 55 17.59 -4.28 -14.56
N ASP A 56 17.90 -3.03 -14.23
CA ASP A 56 16.94 -2.13 -13.57
C ASP A 56 15.72 -1.81 -14.46
N PHE A 57 15.90 -1.73 -15.77
CA PHE A 57 14.81 -1.58 -16.74
C PHE A 57 13.92 -2.82 -16.75
N MET A 58 14.48 -4.01 -16.94
CA MET A 58 13.71 -5.27 -16.98
C MET A 58 12.97 -5.52 -15.66
N MET A 59 13.65 -5.35 -14.52
CA MET A 59 13.01 -5.50 -13.21
C MET A 59 11.81 -4.55 -13.02
N LYS A 60 11.90 -3.33 -13.56
CA LYS A 60 10.85 -2.32 -13.43
C LYS A 60 9.69 -2.56 -14.39
N PHE A 61 9.98 -2.83 -15.66
CA PHE A 61 8.96 -2.86 -16.71
C PHE A 61 8.34 -4.25 -16.91
N GLU A 62 9.08 -5.33 -16.70
CA GLU A 62 8.55 -6.69 -16.87
C GLU A 62 7.82 -7.18 -15.61
N LEU A 63 8.39 -6.91 -14.42
CA LEU A 63 7.84 -7.40 -13.16
C LEU A 63 7.12 -6.34 -12.33
N GLY A 64 7.17 -5.06 -12.72
CA GLY A 64 6.64 -3.97 -11.91
C GLY A 64 7.32 -3.82 -10.55
N LEU A 65 8.51 -4.43 -10.37
CA LEU A 65 9.21 -4.41 -9.09
C LEU A 65 9.93 -3.08 -8.93
N GLU A 66 9.32 -2.18 -8.17
CA GLU A 66 10.04 -1.01 -7.69
C GLU A 66 11.08 -1.44 -6.64
N ASN A 67 12.28 -0.84 -6.70
CA ASN A 67 13.34 -1.11 -5.73
C ASN A 67 12.87 -0.69 -4.34
N LEU A 68 12.40 -1.67 -3.55
CA LEU A 68 11.91 -1.45 -2.19
C LEU A 68 13.11 -1.10 -1.29
N ASN A 69 13.29 0.19 -1.03
CA ASN A 69 14.32 0.64 -0.10
C ASN A 69 14.01 0.03 1.30
N PRO A 70 14.90 -0.79 1.88
CA PRO A 70 14.63 -1.45 3.16
C PRO A 70 14.37 -0.47 4.30
N LYS A 71 14.91 0.75 4.22
CA LYS A 71 14.62 1.81 5.19
C LYS A 71 13.16 2.28 5.09
N ARG A 72 12.59 2.35 3.88
CA ARG A 72 11.18 2.68 3.67
C ARG A 72 10.27 1.62 4.27
N ALA A 73 10.60 0.33 4.14
CA ALA A 73 9.81 -0.75 4.73
C ALA A 73 9.71 -0.65 6.26
N LEU A 74 10.84 -0.40 6.94
CA LEU A 74 10.85 -0.18 8.39
C LEU A 74 10.09 1.09 8.78
N GLN A 75 10.28 2.20 8.06
CA GLN A 75 9.54 3.43 8.30
C GLN A 75 8.03 3.19 8.18
N SER A 76 7.56 2.52 7.13
CA SER A 76 6.14 2.18 6.96
C SER A 76 5.61 1.34 8.11
N ALA A 77 6.38 0.33 8.58
CA ALA A 77 5.98 -0.49 9.71
C ALA A 77 5.81 0.34 11.00
N PHE A 78 6.77 1.20 11.32
CA PHE A 78 6.70 2.09 12.48
C PHE A 78 5.56 3.10 12.38
N THR A 79 5.37 3.72 11.21
CA THR A 79 4.27 4.67 10.98
C THR A 79 2.91 4.00 11.19
N ILE A 80 2.70 2.79 10.66
CA ILE A 80 1.45 2.03 10.85
C ILE A 80 1.26 1.67 12.32
N ALA A 81 2.30 1.17 12.99
CA ALA A 81 2.23 0.78 14.40
C ALA A 81 1.84 1.97 15.29
N ILE A 82 2.51 3.11 15.13
CA ILE A 82 2.20 4.34 15.89
C ILE A 82 0.79 4.84 15.56
N ALA A 83 0.40 4.86 14.28
CA ALA A 83 -0.94 5.27 13.88
C ALA A 83 -2.03 4.39 14.50
N TYR A 84 -1.79 3.08 14.60
CA TYR A 84 -2.75 2.14 15.21
C TYR A 84 -2.86 2.34 16.73
N ILE A 85 -1.75 2.57 17.41
CA ILE A 85 -1.73 2.87 18.86
C ILE A 85 -2.49 4.17 19.12
N VAL A 86 -2.13 5.26 18.43
CA VAL A 86 -2.76 6.57 18.62
C VAL A 86 -4.24 6.51 18.24
N GLY A 87 -4.56 5.88 17.11
CA GLY A 87 -5.95 5.72 16.63
C GLY A 87 -6.81 4.89 17.57
N GLY A 88 -6.24 3.89 18.26
CA GLY A 88 -6.97 3.07 19.24
C GLY A 88 -7.15 3.74 20.60
N ILE A 89 -6.19 4.58 21.02
CA ILE A 89 -6.26 5.29 22.31
C ILE A 89 -7.38 6.33 22.31
N VAL A 90 -7.59 7.03 21.18
CA VAL A 90 -8.58 8.12 21.10
C VAL A 90 -9.99 7.64 21.50
N PRO A 91 -10.56 6.58 20.88
CA PRO A 91 -11.82 6.00 21.32
C PRO A 91 -11.83 5.60 22.80
N LEU A 92 -10.76 4.98 23.31
CA LEU A 92 -10.71 4.42 24.66
C LEU A 92 -10.56 5.48 25.77
N ALA A 93 -10.12 6.69 25.44
CA ALA A 93 -9.86 7.76 26.40
C ALA A 93 -11.03 8.03 27.39
N PRO A 94 -12.32 8.05 26.99
CA PRO A 94 -13.42 8.30 27.91
C PRO A 94 -13.53 7.28 29.06
N TYR A 95 -13.13 6.02 28.85
CA TYR A 95 -13.14 5.00 29.90
C TYR A 95 -12.09 5.24 30.99
N ILE A 96 -11.03 6.00 30.69
CA ILE A 96 -9.98 6.35 31.65
C ILE A 96 -10.49 7.43 32.62
N PHE A 97 -11.30 8.37 32.13
CA PHE A 97 -11.72 9.55 32.90
C PHE A 97 -13.13 9.46 33.47
N ILE A 98 -14.02 8.65 32.86
CA ILE A 98 -15.43 8.56 33.23
C ILE A 98 -15.69 7.24 33.95
N GLN A 99 -15.88 7.30 35.27
CA GLN A 99 -16.14 6.11 36.11
C GLN A 99 -17.54 5.52 35.89
N VAL A 100 -18.50 6.32 35.40
CA VAL A 100 -19.87 5.87 35.15
C VAL A 100 -19.94 5.19 33.78
N ALA A 101 -20.02 3.86 33.77
CA ALA A 101 -19.97 3.04 32.56
C ALA A 101 -20.93 3.52 31.46
N ARG A 102 -22.18 3.83 31.79
CA ARG A 102 -23.17 4.30 30.80
C ARG A 102 -22.78 5.63 30.15
N LYS A 103 -22.21 6.57 30.91
CA LYS A 103 -21.73 7.86 30.38
C LYS A 103 -20.46 7.67 29.55
N ALA A 104 -19.56 6.78 29.99
CA ALA A 104 -18.32 6.45 29.27
C ALA A 104 -18.61 5.86 27.89
N VAL A 105 -19.59 4.93 27.78
CA VAL A 105 -20.00 4.32 26.51
C VAL A 105 -20.52 5.37 25.52
N ILE A 106 -21.37 6.31 25.96
CA ILE A 106 -21.91 7.35 25.07
C ILE A 106 -20.78 8.25 24.57
N ALA A 107 -19.88 8.67 25.46
CA ALA A 107 -18.72 9.47 25.10
C ALA A 107 -17.78 8.73 24.13
N PHE A 108 -17.53 7.43 24.36
CA PHE A 108 -16.77 6.56 23.47
C PHE A 108 -17.37 6.53 22.06
N VAL A 109 -18.69 6.30 21.95
CA VAL A 109 -19.38 6.21 20.65
C VAL A 109 -19.26 7.52 19.88
N VAL A 110 -19.58 8.65 20.52
CA VAL A 110 -19.51 9.97 19.86
C VAL A 110 -18.08 10.29 19.42
N LEU A 111 -17.09 10.02 20.27
CA LEU A 111 -15.69 10.28 19.96
C LEU A 111 -15.17 9.39 18.82
N THR A 112 -15.60 8.12 18.79
CA THR A 112 -15.25 7.19 17.72
C THR A 112 -15.84 7.62 16.38
N LEU A 113 -17.13 7.98 16.34
CA LEU A 113 -17.79 8.47 15.11
C LEU A 113 -17.10 9.73 14.59
N MET A 114 -16.82 10.69 15.47
CA MET A 114 -16.08 11.91 15.11
C MET A 114 -14.68 11.59 14.56
N ALA A 115 -13.95 10.68 15.19
CA ALA A 115 -12.63 10.26 14.74
C ALA A 115 -12.69 9.57 13.36
N LEU A 116 -13.65 8.67 13.13
CA LEU A 116 -13.85 7.98 11.85
C LEU A 116 -14.23 8.95 10.72
N LEU A 117 -15.09 9.93 11.00
CA LEU A 117 -15.47 10.96 10.03
C LEU A 117 -14.27 11.84 9.66
N ILE A 118 -13.49 12.30 10.63
CA ILE A 118 -12.28 13.11 10.40
C ILE A 118 -11.25 12.31 9.61
N PHE A 119 -10.99 11.06 10.03
CA PHE A 119 -10.03 10.18 9.37
C PHE A 119 -10.46 9.84 7.94
N GLY A 120 -11.73 9.50 7.74
CA GLY A 120 -12.28 9.21 6.42
C GLY A 120 -12.29 10.43 5.50
N TYR A 121 -12.53 11.64 6.03
CA TYR A 121 -12.41 12.89 5.28
C TYR A 121 -10.95 13.13 4.84
N ALA A 122 -10.01 13.03 5.78
CA ALA A 122 -8.58 13.18 5.49
C ALA A 122 -8.11 12.17 4.44
N LYS A 123 -8.47 10.90 4.62
CA LYS A 123 -8.23 9.83 3.64
C LYS A 123 -8.77 10.21 2.25
N GLY A 124 -10.00 10.72 2.18
CA GLY A 124 -10.59 11.11 0.89
C GLY A 124 -9.82 12.26 0.24
N HIS A 125 -9.45 13.27 1.03
CA HIS A 125 -8.66 14.41 0.57
C HIS A 125 -7.30 13.99 0.00
N PHE A 126 -6.56 13.12 0.69
CA PHE A 126 -5.24 12.67 0.25
C PHE A 126 -5.26 11.65 -0.90
N THR A 127 -6.35 10.90 -1.06
CA THR A 127 -6.47 9.87 -2.12
C THR A 127 -7.11 10.39 -3.41
N GLY A 128 -7.45 11.67 -3.50
CA GLY A 128 -8.12 12.27 -4.66
C GLY A 128 -9.61 11.89 -4.79
N ASN A 129 -10.18 11.23 -3.79
CA ASN A 129 -11.60 10.87 -3.74
C ASN A 129 -12.43 12.01 -3.13
N LYS A 130 -13.76 11.99 -3.34
CA LYS A 130 -14.68 12.97 -2.72
C LYS A 130 -14.62 12.84 -1.18
N PRO A 131 -14.09 13.85 -0.44
CA PRO A 131 -13.78 13.70 0.99
C PRO A 131 -14.97 13.31 1.86
N ILE A 132 -16.13 13.93 1.63
CA ILE A 132 -17.37 13.66 2.38
C ILE A 132 -17.85 12.22 2.15
N ARG A 133 -17.74 11.69 0.92
CA ARG A 133 -18.12 10.30 0.64
C ARG A 133 -17.19 9.32 1.34
N SER A 134 -15.89 9.59 1.34
CA SER A 134 -14.90 8.78 2.04
C SER A 134 -15.11 8.78 3.56
N ALA A 135 -15.47 9.94 4.14
CA ALA A 135 -15.85 10.06 5.54
C ALA A 135 -17.05 9.17 5.88
N LEU A 136 -18.16 9.34 5.17
CA LEU A 136 -19.39 8.56 5.40
C LEU A 136 -19.20 7.06 5.19
N GLN A 137 -18.42 6.66 4.18
CA GLN A 137 -18.11 5.24 3.95
C GLN A 137 -17.29 4.64 5.09
N THR A 138 -16.28 5.36 5.57
CA THR A 138 -15.42 4.89 6.66
C THR A 138 -16.24 4.74 7.95
N ASP A 139 -17.08 5.72 8.25
CA ASP A 139 -17.97 5.69 9.41
C ASP A 139 -18.99 4.55 9.34
N LEU A 140 -19.62 4.35 8.17
CA LEU A 140 -20.59 3.27 7.95
C LEU A 140 -19.95 1.87 8.11
N ILE A 141 -18.74 1.66 7.58
CA ILE A 141 -17.99 0.40 7.78
C ILE A 141 -17.73 0.17 9.27
N GLY A 142 -17.32 1.21 10.00
CA GLY A 142 -17.12 1.16 11.44
C GLY A 142 -18.39 0.80 12.21
N ALA A 143 -19.52 1.43 11.86
CA ALA A 143 -20.81 1.17 12.46
C ALA A 143 -21.28 -0.28 12.23
N ILE A 144 -21.13 -0.81 11.01
CA ILE A 144 -21.48 -2.20 10.69
C ILE A 144 -20.58 -3.18 11.45
N ALA A 145 -19.27 -2.93 11.50
CA ALA A 145 -18.34 -3.77 12.24
C ALA A 145 -18.64 -3.79 13.74
N SER A 146 -18.95 -2.62 14.33
CA SER A 146 -19.35 -2.50 15.74
C SER A 146 -20.66 -3.24 16.03
N ALA A 147 -21.66 -3.10 15.17
CA ALA A 147 -22.93 -3.82 15.29
C ALA A 147 -22.74 -5.35 15.20
N ALA A 148 -21.89 -5.82 14.29
CA ALA A 148 -21.56 -7.23 14.16
C ALA A 148 -20.84 -7.78 15.41
N ALA A 149 -19.86 -7.04 15.94
CA ALA A 149 -19.15 -7.41 17.16
C ALA A 149 -20.10 -7.48 18.38
N PHE A 150 -20.97 -6.48 18.54
CA PHE A 150 -21.99 -6.48 19.60
C PHE A 150 -22.96 -7.66 19.46
N GLY A 151 -23.40 -7.94 18.23
CA GLY A 151 -24.27 -9.07 17.92
C GLY A 151 -23.64 -10.42 18.30
N MET A 152 -22.35 -10.62 18.00
CA MET A 152 -21.62 -11.82 18.40
C MET A 152 -21.52 -11.97 19.91
N VAL A 153 -21.16 -10.90 20.64
CA VAL A 153 -21.08 -10.96 22.11
C VAL A 153 -22.43 -11.32 22.72
N LYS A 154 -23.52 -10.73 22.23
CA LYS A 154 -24.88 -11.02 22.69
C LYS A 154 -25.30 -12.46 22.40
N ALA A 155 -24.88 -13.03 21.27
CA ALA A 155 -25.20 -14.42 20.90
C ALA A 155 -24.44 -15.47 21.73
N VAL A 156 -23.27 -15.12 22.27
CA VAL A 156 -22.48 -16.02 23.12
C VAL A 156 -22.88 -15.93 24.60
N GLN A 157 -23.32 -14.75 25.05
CA GLN A 157 -23.70 -14.51 26.45
C GLN A 157 -25.21 -14.65 26.74
N GLY A 158 -26.05 -14.64 25.70
CA GLY A 158 -27.49 -14.86 25.78
C GLY A 158 -27.85 -16.32 25.58
#